data_AF-Q9NDL6-F1
#
_entry.id   AF-Q9NDL6-F1
#
_cell.length_a   1.000
_cell.length_b   1.000
_cell.length_c   1.000
_cell.angle_alpha   90.00
_cell.angle_beta   90.00
_cell.angle_gamma   90.00
#
_symmetry.space_group_name_H-M   'P 1'
#
loop_
_entity.id
_entity.type
_entity.pdbx_description
1 polymer ?
#
loop_
_entity_poly.entity_id
_entity_poly.type
_entity_poly.pdbx_seq_one_letter_code
_entity_poly.pdbx_strand_id
1 'polypeptide(L)' 'GVNEEKYEKSMNIVSNASCTTNCLAPLAKIINDNFGIEEGLMSTIHAVTATQKTVDGPSSKKWRDGRGAFQNIIPASTGA' A
#
# COMPACT_ATOMS: atom_id res chain seq x y z
N GLY A 1 -9.11 -0.95 14.07
CA GLY A 1 -8.63 -1.84 15.13
C GLY A 1 -7.13 -1.99 15.13
N VAL A 2 -6.40 -0.88 14.99
CA VAL A 2 -4.93 -0.85 15.13
C VAL A 2 -4.51 0.34 15.99
N ASN A 3 -5.02 1.54 15.67
CA ASN A 3 -4.66 2.77 16.37
C ASN A 3 -5.72 3.89 16.30
N GLU A 4 -6.95 3.59 15.89
CA GLU A 4 -8.02 4.58 15.76
C GLU A 4 -8.37 5.29 17.08
N GLU A 5 -8.11 4.62 18.20
CA GLU A 5 -8.29 5.16 19.55
C GLU A 5 -7.30 6.29 19.89
N LYS A 6 -6.21 6.42 19.13
CA LYS A 6 -5.24 7.51 19.28
C LYS A 6 -5.69 8.80 18.60
N TYR A 7 -6.85 8.80 17.96
CA TYR A 7 -7.43 10.00 17.39
C TYR A 7 -7.81 11.00 18.50
N GLU A 8 -7.34 12.23 18.36
CA GLU A 8 -7.73 13.35 19.22
C GLU A 8 -8.59 14.34 18.44
N LYS A 9 -9.57 14.96 19.10
CA LYS A 9 -10.46 15.96 18.47
C LYS A 9 -9.73 17.20 17.94
N SER A 10 -8.50 17.44 18.38
CA SER A 10 -7.60 18.48 17.88
C SER A 10 -7.02 18.16 16.50
N MET A 11 -7.03 16.89 16.07
CA MET A 11 -6.48 16.43 14.79
C MET A 11 -7.46 16.71 13.64
N ASN A 12 -7.41 17.93 13.12
CA ASN A 12 -8.32 18.38 12.06
C ASN A 12 -8.05 17.77 10.67
N ILE A 13 -6.85 17.24 10.44
CA ILE A 13 -6.45 16.63 9.16
C ILE A 13 -5.81 15.28 9.47
N VAL A 14 -6.43 14.21 8.98
CA VAL A 14 -5.99 12.83 9.19
C VAL A 14 -5.94 12.07 7.88
N SER A 15 -5.13 11.02 7.83
CA SER A 15 -5.03 10.10 6.69
C SER A 15 -5.49 8.72 7.14
N ASN A 16 -6.34 8.08 6.34
CA ASN A 16 -6.77 6.69 6.58
C ASN A 16 -5.77 5.66 6.01
N ALA A 17 -4.52 6.07 5.80
CA ALA A 17 -3.47 5.27 5.17
C ALA A 17 -3.88 4.73 3.78
N SER A 18 -3.25 3.63 3.35
CA SER A 18 -3.50 2.98 2.05
C SER A 18 -4.31 1.69 2.22
N CYS A 19 -4.85 1.15 1.11
CA CYS A 19 -5.48 -0.17 1.08
C CYS A 19 -4.51 -1.27 1.58
N THR A 20 -3.26 -1.25 1.12
CA THR A 20 -2.24 -2.24 1.49
C THR A 20 -1.86 -2.12 2.98
N THR A 21 -1.71 -0.89 3.51
CA THR A 21 -1.40 -0.69 4.93
C THR A 21 -2.54 -1.19 5.82
N ASN A 22 -3.79 -0.92 5.45
CA ASN A 22 -4.95 -1.42 6.19
C ASN A 22 -5.08 -2.95 6.13
N CYS A 23 -4.55 -3.59 5.08
CA CYS A 23 -4.46 -5.05 5.01
C CYS A 23 -3.33 -5.60 5.89
N LEU A 24 -2.14 -5.00 5.83
CA LEU A 24 -0.95 -5.49 6.53
C LEU A 24 -0.99 -5.21 8.04
N ALA A 25 -1.39 -4.01 8.46
CA ALA A 25 -1.26 -3.54 9.84
C ALA A 25 -2.01 -4.41 10.87
N PRO A 26 -3.25 -4.89 10.63
CA PRO A 26 -3.92 -5.78 11.59
C PRO A 26 -3.17 -7.11 11.78
N LEU A 27 -2.65 -7.70 10.70
CA LEU A 27 -1.87 -8.93 10.77
C LEU A 27 -0.55 -8.69 11.51
N ALA A 28 0.17 -7.64 11.13
CA ALA A 28 1.43 -7.26 11.76
C ALA A 28 1.24 -7.00 13.27
N LYS A 29 0.16 -6.33 13.68
CA LYS A 29 -0.18 -6.11 15.09
C LYS A 29 -0.32 -7.43 15.84
N ILE A 30 -1.13 -8.36 15.34
CA ILE A 30 -1.37 -9.65 16.01
C ILE A 30 -0.07 -10.43 16.15
N ILE A 31 0.73 -10.52 15.07
CA ILE A 31 2.00 -11.25 15.10
C ILE A 31 2.99 -10.58 16.05
N ASN A 32 3.14 -9.26 15.99
CA ASN A 32 4.06 -8.52 16.84
C ASN A 32 3.69 -8.61 18.32
N ASP A 33 2.41 -8.46 18.66
CA ASP A 33 1.96 -8.48 20.05
C ASP A 33 2.15 -9.86 20.71
N ASN A 34 2.09 -10.95 19.93
CA ASN A 34 2.19 -12.31 20.46
C ASN A 34 3.58 -12.94 20.32
N PHE A 35 4.33 -12.59 19.28
CA PHE A 35 5.57 -13.27 18.91
C PHE A 35 6.76 -12.33 18.74
N GLY A 36 6.52 -11.02 18.60
CA GLY A 36 7.51 -10.04 18.21
C GLY A 36 7.87 -10.14 16.71
N ILE A 37 8.13 -9.00 16.08
CA ILE A 37 8.69 -8.93 14.72
C ILE A 37 10.07 -8.28 14.82
N GLU A 38 11.12 -9.02 14.51
CA GLU A 38 12.49 -8.49 14.44
C GLU A 38 12.71 -7.73 13.12
N GLU A 39 12.32 -8.33 12.00
CA GLU A 39 12.36 -7.74 10.67
C GLU A 39 11.28 -8.35 9.77
N GLY A 40 10.92 -7.67 8.68
CA GLY A 40 9.89 -8.14 7.75
C GLY A 40 10.01 -7.50 6.37
N LEU A 41 9.85 -8.34 5.34
CA LEU A 41 9.72 -7.91 3.95
C LEU A 41 8.35 -8.33 3.44
N MET A 42 7.66 -7.42 2.75
CA MET A 42 6.32 -7.65 2.22
C MET A 42 6.30 -7.43 0.70
N SER A 43 5.51 -8.24 0.01
CA SER A 43 5.14 -8.04 -1.38
C SER A 43 3.63 -8.16 -1.51
N THR A 44 3.02 -7.26 -2.28
CA THR A 44 1.59 -7.30 -2.58
C THR A 44 1.39 -7.58 -4.06
N ILE A 45 0.51 -8.53 -4.37
CA ILE A 45 -0.01 -8.71 -5.72
C ILE A 45 -1.25 -7.83 -5.81
N HIS A 46 -1.07 -6.64 -6.38
CA HIS A 46 -2.11 -5.61 -6.39
C HIS A 46 -2.87 -5.61 -7.71
N ALA A 47 -4.19 -5.50 -7.65
CA ALA A 47 -5.03 -5.36 -8.83
C ALA A 47 -4.79 -4.03 -9.55
N VAL A 48 -5.11 -3.97 -10.85
CA VAL A 48 -4.95 -2.76 -11.66
C VAL A 48 -5.78 -1.61 -11.07
N THR A 49 -5.21 -0.40 -11.08
CA THR A 49 -5.90 0.83 -10.64
C THR A 49 -5.96 1.90 -11.74
N ALA A 50 -6.73 2.97 -11.51
CA ALA A 50 -6.95 4.04 -12.48
C ALA A 50 -5.68 4.84 -12.85
N THR A 51 -4.59 4.74 -12.09
CA THR A 51 -3.34 5.45 -12.40
C THR A 51 -2.55 4.77 -13.51
N GLN A 52 -2.77 3.48 -13.73
CA GLN A 52 -2.11 2.69 -14.78
C GLN A 52 -2.78 2.91 -16.13
N LYS A 53 -2.11 2.50 -17.22
CA LYS A 53 -2.53 2.78 -18.60
C LYS A 53 -3.03 1.52 -19.30
N THR A 54 -4.04 1.65 -20.14
CA THR A 54 -4.59 0.51 -20.91
C THR A 54 -3.60 -0.02 -21.95
N VAL A 55 -2.85 0.89 -22.57
CA VAL A 55 -1.76 0.65 -23.52
C VAL A 55 -0.52 1.44 -23.10
N ASP A 56 0.64 1.14 -23.69
CA ASP A 56 1.88 1.84 -23.40
C ASP A 56 1.73 3.36 -23.64
N GLY A 57 2.11 4.17 -22.65
CA GLY A 57 2.01 5.62 -22.72
C GLY A 57 2.84 6.35 -21.66
N PRO A 58 2.90 7.69 -21.73
CA PRO A 58 3.71 8.47 -20.81
C PRO A 58 3.28 8.31 -19.35
N SER A 59 4.24 7.99 -18.48
CA SER A 59 4.10 8.04 -17.03
C SER A 59 5.36 8.66 -16.45
N SER A 60 5.24 9.92 -16.02
CA SER A 60 6.37 10.80 -15.73
C SER A 60 7.36 10.20 -14.74
N LYS A 61 6.99 10.13 -13.46
CA LYS A 61 7.87 9.66 -12.38
C LYS A 61 7.94 8.13 -12.27
N LYS A 62 7.01 7.41 -12.89
CA LYS A 62 6.87 5.94 -12.75
C LYS A 62 6.81 5.28 -14.11
N TRP A 63 7.95 5.12 -14.76
CA TRP A 63 8.03 4.62 -16.14
C TRP A 63 7.37 3.26 -16.32
N ARG A 64 7.49 2.37 -15.32
CA ARG A 64 6.87 1.04 -15.36
C ARG A 64 5.34 1.09 -15.35
N ASP A 65 4.74 2.03 -14.63
CA ASP A 65 3.28 2.24 -14.57
C ASP A 65 2.69 2.77 -15.89
N GLY A 66 3.56 3.27 -16.79
CA GLY A 66 3.18 3.69 -18.14
C GLY A 66 2.99 2.52 -19.11
N ARG A 67 3.39 1.30 -18.75
CA ARG A 67 3.20 0.11 -19.59
C ARG A 67 1.76 -0.37 -19.53
N GLY A 68 1.30 -1.03 -20.60
CA GLY A 68 -0.05 -1.58 -20.71
C GLY A 68 -0.40 -2.50 -19.52
N ALA A 69 -1.34 -2.07 -18.69
CA ALA A 69 -1.63 -2.65 -17.37
C ALA A 69 -2.16 -4.09 -17.44
N PHE A 70 -2.91 -4.42 -18.49
CA PHE A 70 -3.51 -5.75 -18.68
C PHE A 70 -2.62 -6.70 -19.51
N GLN A 71 -1.40 -6.29 -19.82
CA GLN A 71 -0.46 -7.02 -20.69
C GLN A 71 0.84 -7.38 -19.97
N ASN A 72 1.06 -6.87 -18.76
CA ASN A 72 2.35 -6.95 -18.07
C ASN A 72 2.17 -7.27 -16.58
N ILE A 73 3.17 -7.93 -16.00
CA ILE A 73 3.43 -7.86 -14.56
C ILE A 73 4.29 -6.60 -14.35
N ILE A 74 3.80 -5.67 -13.52
CA ILE A 74 4.45 -4.35 -13.34
C ILE A 74 4.97 -4.25 -11.90
N PRO A 75 6.30 -4.32 -11.68
CA PRO A 75 6.85 -4.10 -10.36
C PRO A 75 6.80 -2.61 -10.02
N ALA A 76 6.25 -2.29 -8.84
CA ALA A 76 6.12 -0.93 -8.31
C ALA A 76 6.62 -0.87 -6.87
N SER A 77 7.11 0.31 -6.47
CA SER A 77 7.42 0.58 -5.06
C SER A 77 6.14 0.93 -4.29
N THR A 78 6.13 0.59 -3.00
CA THR A 78 5.07 0.93 -2.06
C THR A 78 5.69 1.34 -0.72
N GLY A 79 5.03 2.26 -0.01
CA GLY A 79 5.40 2.65 1.36
C GLY A 79 4.43 2.08 2.40
N ALA A 80 3.64 1.08 2.01
CA ALA A 80 2.64 0.43 2.84
C ALA A 80 3.24 -0.52 3.87
#